data_AF-A0A2U3QEJ9-F1
#
_entry.id   AF-A0A2U3QEJ9-F1
#
_cell.length_a   1.000
_cell.length_b   1.000
_cell.length_c   1.000
_cell.angle_alpha   90.00
_cell.angle_beta   90.00
_cell.angle_gamma   90.00
#
_symmetry.space_group_name_H-M   'P 1'
#
loop_
_entity.id
_entity.type
_entity.pdbx_description
1 polymer ?
#
loop_
_entity_poly.entity_id
_entity_poly.type
_entity_poly.pdbx_seq_one_letter_code
_entity_poly.pdbx_strand_id
1 'polypeptide(L)'
;MELPFDSEGEEVDVKRIKSTQIVCLAAFLLVASLVVSCTSGMRLNTQEARYSEDAGTYRVILFGCNFNNDLETIAFLDKRGDKYDFEPYAADFKFKIKGVPAKEALKVAEEFVNCNTSFLQVQTYGIIGPNGEILGYEVRPLYEPLAYGDQDVLLTDYWLKDDKVVIKIRLKPSVERMLQRGGGDKDRGR
;
A
#
# COMPACT_ATOMS: atom_id res chain seq x y z
N MET A 1 -70.28 -0.17 57.43
CA MET A 1 -69.36 0.91 57.00
C MET A 1 -68.15 0.20 56.42
N GLU A 2 -68.21 -0.10 55.13
CA GLU A 2 -67.13 -0.79 54.40
C GLU A 2 -66.47 0.23 53.48
N LEU A 3 -65.13 0.29 53.51
CA LEU A 3 -64.30 1.04 52.57
C LEU A 3 -63.76 0.05 51.52
N PRO A 4 -63.71 0.42 50.23
CA PRO A 4 -63.10 -0.43 49.22
C PRO A 4 -61.58 -0.25 49.18
N PHE A 5 -60.93 -1.34 48.74
CA PHE A 5 -59.50 -1.54 48.60
C PHE A 5 -59.10 -1.22 47.15
N ASP A 6 -58.18 -0.26 46.96
CA ASP A 6 -57.62 0.09 45.65
C ASP A 6 -56.40 -0.81 45.31
N SER A 7 -56.42 -1.44 44.14
CA SER A 7 -55.28 -2.19 43.58
C SER A 7 -55.11 -1.90 42.08
N GLU A 8 -54.54 -0.76 41.72
CA GLU A 8 -54.20 -0.38 40.33
C GLU A 8 -52.74 0.09 40.16
N GLY A 9 -51.80 -0.49 40.92
CA GLY A 9 -50.41 0.01 40.97
C GLY A 9 -49.34 -0.73 40.15
N GLU A 10 -49.58 -1.98 39.71
CA GLU A 10 -48.45 -2.89 39.43
C GLU A 10 -48.16 -3.15 37.92
N GLU A 11 -49.11 -2.89 37.02
CA GLU A 11 -48.97 -3.28 35.61
C GLU A 11 -48.22 -2.27 34.73
N VAL A 12 -48.19 -0.99 35.14
CA VAL A 12 -47.58 0.11 34.35
C VAL A 12 -46.05 0.08 34.39
N ASP A 13 -45.46 -0.42 35.47
CA ASP A 13 -44.01 -0.31 35.72
C ASP A 13 -43.20 -1.35 34.92
N VAL A 14 -43.69 -2.60 34.82
CA VAL A 14 -42.99 -3.72 34.15
C VAL A 14 -42.82 -3.50 32.64
N LYS A 15 -43.81 -2.89 31.99
CA LYS A 15 -43.78 -2.58 30.54
C LYS A 15 -42.77 -1.48 30.22
N ARG A 16 -42.65 -0.49 31.11
CA ARG A 16 -41.69 0.62 31.02
C ARG A 16 -40.26 0.11 31.17
N ILE A 17 -40.01 -0.76 32.15
CA ILE A 17 -38.68 -1.36 32.41
C ILE A 17 -38.18 -2.18 31.21
N LYS A 18 -39.04 -3.01 30.59
CA LYS A 18 -38.68 -3.78 29.38
C LYS A 18 -38.39 -2.89 28.17
N SER A 19 -39.17 -1.81 27.98
CA SER A 19 -38.95 -0.85 26.88
C SER A 19 -37.64 -0.09 27.03
N THR A 20 -37.29 0.32 28.25
CA THR A 20 -36.04 1.02 28.55
C THR A 20 -34.83 0.10 28.37
N GLN A 21 -34.92 -1.18 28.78
CA GLN A 21 -33.85 -2.15 28.54
C GLN A 21 -33.60 -2.41 27.05
N ILE A 22 -34.65 -2.52 26.23
CA ILE A 22 -34.51 -2.71 24.78
C ILE A 22 -33.87 -1.48 24.12
N VAL A 23 -34.27 -0.28 24.52
CA VAL A 23 -33.68 0.98 24.00
C VAL A 23 -32.22 1.12 24.41
N CYS A 24 -31.86 0.78 25.66
CA CYS A 24 -30.48 0.78 26.10
C CYS A 24 -29.63 -0.26 25.38
N LEU A 25 -30.16 -1.48 25.14
CA LEU A 25 -29.44 -2.53 24.41
C LEU A 25 -29.22 -2.14 22.93
N ALA A 26 -30.24 -1.54 22.30
CA ALA A 26 -30.16 -1.05 20.92
C ALA A 26 -29.17 0.13 20.80
N ALA A 27 -29.17 1.05 21.76
CA ALA A 27 -28.19 2.14 21.81
C ALA A 27 -26.77 1.63 22.02
N PHE A 28 -26.57 0.61 22.86
CA PHE A 28 -25.27 0.00 23.08
C PHE A 28 -24.75 -0.73 21.83
N LEU A 29 -25.61 -1.44 21.10
CA LEU A 29 -25.29 -2.08 19.82
C LEU A 29 -24.97 -1.04 18.72
N LEU A 30 -25.68 0.10 18.70
CA LEU A 30 -25.44 1.18 17.74
C LEU A 30 -24.14 1.95 18.03
N VAL A 31 -23.76 2.09 19.29
CA VAL A 31 -22.47 2.68 19.68
C VAL A 31 -21.32 1.69 19.43
N ALA A 32 -21.55 0.40 19.66
CA ALA A 32 -20.57 -0.66 19.38
C ALA A 32 -20.28 -0.81 17.87
N SER A 33 -21.24 -0.53 16.98
CA SER A 33 -20.99 -0.56 15.53
C SER A 33 -20.18 0.64 15.03
N LEU A 34 -20.22 1.79 15.72
CA LEU A 34 -19.47 2.99 15.33
C LEU A 34 -17.98 2.94 15.66
N VAL A 35 -17.55 2.07 16.59
CA VAL A 35 -16.13 1.94 16.99
C VAL A 35 -15.32 0.96 16.14
N VAL A 36 -15.95 0.24 15.21
CA VAL A 36 -15.27 -0.80 14.39
C VAL A 36 -14.58 -0.21 13.14
N SER A 37 -14.85 1.04 12.77
CA SER A 37 -14.44 1.56 11.45
C SER A 37 -13.08 2.26 11.38
N CYS A 38 -12.19 2.09 12.36
CA CYS A 38 -10.80 2.54 12.24
C CYS A 38 -9.85 1.36 12.02
N THR A 39 -9.98 0.66 10.88
CA THR A 39 -8.94 -0.27 10.45
C THR A 39 -7.71 0.55 10.04
N SER A 40 -6.67 0.53 10.86
CA SER A 40 -5.37 1.09 10.49
C SER A 40 -4.69 0.09 9.56
N GLY A 41 -4.30 0.53 8.37
CA GLY A 41 -3.67 -0.35 7.39
C GLY A 41 -2.44 -1.07 7.96
N MET A 42 -2.24 -2.33 7.57
CA MET A 42 -1.11 -3.13 8.04
C MET A 42 0.10 -2.88 7.15
N ARG A 43 1.26 -2.59 7.76
CA ARG A 43 2.52 -2.47 6.99
C ARG A 43 2.97 -3.86 6.54
N LEU A 44 3.31 -3.99 5.26
CA LEU A 44 3.89 -5.22 4.69
C LEU A 44 5.41 -5.12 4.64
N ASN A 45 6.05 -6.28 4.66
CA ASN A 45 7.49 -6.43 4.52
C ASN A 45 7.82 -6.98 3.14
N THR A 46 9.09 -6.81 2.73
CA THR A 46 9.63 -7.46 1.55
C THR A 46 10.75 -8.41 1.94
N GLN A 47 10.96 -9.44 1.13
CA GLN A 47 12.08 -10.37 1.28
C GLN A 47 12.63 -10.74 -0.08
N GLU A 48 13.92 -11.06 -0.13
CA GLU A 48 14.53 -11.51 -1.38
C GLU A 48 13.84 -12.81 -1.82
N ALA A 49 13.34 -12.82 -3.04
CA ALA A 49 12.56 -13.94 -3.55
C ALA A 49 12.88 -14.15 -5.03
N ARG A 50 12.99 -15.41 -5.43
CA ARG A 50 12.99 -15.75 -6.85
C ARG A 50 11.59 -15.55 -7.40
N TYR A 51 11.52 -14.92 -8.56
CA TYR A 51 10.28 -14.85 -9.32
C TYR A 51 9.79 -16.26 -9.64
N SER A 52 8.53 -16.55 -9.34
CA SER A 52 7.86 -17.78 -9.73
C SER A 52 6.98 -17.49 -10.95
N GLU A 53 7.23 -18.18 -12.06
CA GLU A 53 6.40 -18.16 -13.27
C GLU A 53 5.08 -18.92 -13.04
N ASP A 54 4.32 -18.53 -12.02
CA ASP A 54 3.00 -19.09 -11.80
C ASP A 54 2.11 -18.82 -13.01
N ALA A 55 1.38 -19.83 -13.47
CA ALA A 55 0.45 -19.67 -14.58
C ALA A 55 -0.53 -18.51 -14.32
N GLY A 56 -0.70 -17.62 -15.30
CA GLY A 56 -1.62 -16.48 -15.19
C GLY A 56 -1.17 -15.25 -15.97
N THR A 57 -1.79 -14.13 -15.62
CA THR A 57 -1.47 -12.78 -16.13
C THR A 57 -1.11 -11.90 -14.95
N TYR A 58 -0.16 -10.99 -15.14
CA TYR A 58 0.20 -9.96 -14.17
C TYR A 58 -0.28 -8.60 -14.64
N ARG A 59 -0.69 -7.76 -13.69
CA ARG A 59 -0.70 -6.31 -13.84
C ARG A 59 0.71 -5.83 -13.57
N VAL A 60 1.44 -5.51 -14.62
CA VAL A 60 2.76 -4.91 -14.50
C VAL A 60 2.58 -3.41 -14.35
N ILE A 61 2.97 -2.89 -13.19
CA ILE A 61 2.91 -1.46 -12.85
C ILE A 61 4.31 -0.89 -13.06
N LEU A 62 4.45 0.02 -14.01
CA LEU A 62 5.72 0.62 -14.43
C LEU A 62 5.76 2.05 -13.93
N PHE A 63 6.49 2.32 -12.85
CA PHE A 63 6.55 3.62 -12.19
C PHE A 63 7.85 4.35 -12.55
N GLY A 64 7.75 5.64 -12.92
CA GLY A 64 8.91 6.45 -13.28
C GLY A 64 9.32 6.29 -14.74
N CYS A 65 10.63 6.30 -14.98
CA CYS A 65 11.22 6.24 -16.31
C CYS A 65 10.68 7.31 -17.29
N ASN A 66 10.43 8.52 -16.77
CA ASN A 66 9.96 9.64 -17.60
C ASN A 66 11.12 10.31 -18.36
N PHE A 67 12.33 10.16 -17.84
CA PHE A 67 13.58 10.69 -18.38
C PHE A 67 14.71 9.68 -18.13
N ASN A 68 15.81 9.76 -18.89
CA ASN A 68 16.95 8.83 -18.80
C ASN A 68 17.75 8.93 -17.48
N ASN A 69 17.40 9.87 -16.61
CA ASN A 69 17.98 10.06 -15.28
C ASN A 69 16.92 9.98 -14.17
N ASP A 70 15.74 9.43 -14.46
CA ASP A 70 14.67 9.26 -13.48
C ASP A 70 15.07 8.19 -12.45
N LEU A 71 15.38 8.64 -11.24
CA LEU A 71 15.78 7.77 -10.13
C LEU A 71 14.59 7.16 -9.40
N GLU A 72 13.40 7.74 -9.56
CA GLU A 72 12.15 7.18 -9.03
C GLU A 72 11.60 6.12 -9.99
N THR A 73 12.45 5.19 -10.45
CA THR A 73 12.10 4.15 -11.41
C THR A 73 12.02 2.79 -10.72
N ILE A 74 10.85 2.15 -10.77
CA ILE A 74 10.60 0.83 -10.18
C ILE A 74 9.42 0.17 -10.88
N ALA A 75 9.39 -1.17 -10.91
CA ALA A 75 8.26 -1.92 -11.43
C ALA A 75 7.68 -2.87 -10.39
N PHE A 76 6.37 -3.15 -10.50
CA PHE A 76 5.67 -4.11 -9.66
C PHE A 76 4.95 -5.15 -10.50
N LEU A 77 5.02 -6.40 -10.06
CA LEU A 77 4.29 -7.52 -10.63
C LEU A 77 3.14 -7.87 -9.68
N ASP A 78 1.95 -7.40 -10.03
CA ASP A 78 0.70 -7.68 -9.31
C ASP A 78 0.00 -8.88 -9.99
N LYS A 79 -0.21 -9.96 -9.24
CA LYS A 79 -0.72 -11.23 -9.78
C LYS A 79 -2.24 -11.15 -9.95
N ARG A 80 -2.73 -11.24 -11.20
CA ARG A 80 -4.19 -11.26 -11.43
C ARG A 80 -4.83 -12.50 -10.80
N GLY A 81 -5.95 -12.27 -10.13
CA GLY A 81 -6.81 -13.34 -9.61
C GLY A 81 -6.52 -13.72 -8.17
N ASP A 82 -5.56 -13.06 -7.51
CA ASP A 82 -5.55 -13.01 -6.06
C ASP A 82 -6.55 -11.95 -5.55
N LYS A 83 -6.60 -11.78 -4.22
CA LYS A 83 -7.53 -10.85 -3.56
C LYS A 83 -7.04 -9.40 -3.61
N TYR A 84 -5.77 -9.15 -3.91
CA TYR A 84 -5.12 -7.89 -3.57
C TYR A 84 -4.72 -7.10 -4.81
N ASP A 85 -5.23 -5.88 -4.94
CA ASP A 85 -4.82 -4.99 -6.02
C ASP A 85 -3.69 -4.06 -5.57
N PHE A 86 -2.67 -3.91 -6.41
CA PHE A 86 -1.58 -2.98 -6.13
C PHE A 86 -1.96 -1.57 -6.60
N GLU A 87 -1.77 -0.59 -5.72
CA GLU A 87 -2.13 0.82 -5.95
C GLU A 87 -0.96 1.74 -5.58
N PRO A 88 -0.26 2.32 -6.57
CA PRO A 88 0.72 3.37 -6.32
C PRO A 88 0.07 4.60 -5.68
N TYR A 89 0.62 5.06 -4.57
CA TYR A 89 0.29 6.34 -3.96
C TYR A 89 0.97 7.49 -4.72
N ALA A 90 0.50 7.73 -5.94
CA ALA A 90 0.98 8.78 -6.82
C ALA A 90 -0.11 9.17 -7.83
N ALA A 91 0.09 10.28 -8.53
CA ALA A 91 -0.78 10.66 -9.63
C ALA A 91 -0.64 9.68 -10.81
N ASP A 92 -1.75 9.41 -11.52
CA ASP A 92 -1.82 8.41 -12.59
C ASP A 92 -0.77 8.60 -13.70
N PHE A 93 -0.33 9.83 -13.97
CA PHE A 93 0.69 10.10 -14.99
C PHE A 93 2.09 9.62 -14.61
N LYS A 94 2.34 9.28 -13.33
CA LYS A 94 3.64 8.80 -12.85
C LYS A 94 3.91 7.33 -13.17
N PHE A 95 2.89 6.58 -13.57
CA PHE A 95 3.02 5.15 -13.84
C PHE A 95 2.16 4.69 -15.02
N LYS A 96 2.47 3.50 -15.52
CA LYS A 96 1.71 2.83 -16.57
C LYS A 96 1.38 1.42 -16.10
N ILE A 97 0.16 0.95 -16.37
CA ILE A 97 -0.26 -0.41 -16.06
C ILE A 97 -0.40 -1.19 -17.35
N LYS A 98 0.18 -2.39 -17.41
CA LYS A 98 0.05 -3.31 -18.55
C LYS A 98 -0.39 -4.68 -18.06
N GLY A 99 -1.29 -5.34 -18.79
CA GLY A 99 -1.55 -6.76 -18.60
C GLY A 99 -0.51 -7.57 -19.36
N VAL A 100 0.24 -8.43 -18.68
CA VAL A 100 1.35 -9.20 -19.27
C VAL A 100 1.25 -10.67 -18.84
N PRO A 101 1.44 -11.65 -19.74
CA PRO A 101 1.52 -13.06 -19.35
C PRO A 101 2.64 -13.30 -18.33
N ALA A 102 2.44 -14.23 -17.39
CA ALA A 102 3.42 -14.51 -16.33
C ALA A 102 4.85 -14.77 -16.83
N LYS A 103 5.01 -15.47 -17.97
CA LYS A 103 6.31 -15.75 -18.57
C LYS A 103 7.07 -14.52 -19.05
N GLU A 104 6.35 -13.43 -19.30
CA GLU A 104 6.91 -12.19 -19.84
C GLU A 104 6.97 -11.07 -18.79
N ALA A 105 6.24 -11.22 -17.68
CA ALA A 105 6.05 -10.16 -16.70
C ALA A 105 7.37 -9.65 -16.09
N LEU A 106 8.24 -10.56 -15.65
CA LEU A 106 9.54 -10.19 -15.11
C LEU A 106 10.40 -9.50 -16.16
N LYS A 107 10.49 -10.07 -17.37
CA LYS A 107 11.28 -9.48 -18.46
C LYS A 107 10.83 -8.06 -18.80
N VAL A 108 9.52 -7.82 -18.89
CA VAL A 108 8.97 -6.48 -19.15
C VAL A 108 9.34 -5.49 -18.03
N ALA A 109 9.33 -5.94 -16.78
CA ALA A 109 9.72 -5.12 -15.64
C ALA A 109 11.23 -4.81 -15.64
N GLU A 110 12.07 -5.82 -15.90
CA GLU A 110 13.54 -5.68 -15.99
C GLU A 110 13.96 -4.72 -17.11
N GLU A 111 13.37 -4.86 -18.30
CA GLU A 111 13.63 -3.96 -19.43
C GLU A 111 13.21 -2.52 -19.12
N PHE A 112 12.12 -2.34 -18.37
CA PHE A 112 11.66 -1.01 -17.98
C PHE A 112 12.59 -0.33 -16.97
N VAL A 113 13.06 -1.04 -15.94
CA VAL A 113 13.90 -0.43 -14.90
C VAL A 113 15.33 -0.10 -15.36
N ASN A 114 15.74 -0.64 -16.50
CA ASN A 114 17.04 -0.38 -17.14
C ASN A 114 17.07 0.91 -17.99
N CYS A 115 16.14 1.84 -17.81
CA CYS A 115 16.13 3.04 -18.65
C CYS A 115 17.10 4.16 -18.22
N ASN A 116 17.72 4.02 -17.04
CA ASN A 116 18.67 4.98 -16.52
C ASN A 116 20.10 4.65 -16.99
N THR A 117 20.87 5.66 -17.40
CA THR A 117 22.25 5.46 -17.88
C THR A 117 23.22 4.94 -16.83
N SER A 118 22.90 5.09 -15.55
CA SER A 118 23.68 4.61 -14.41
C SER A 118 23.11 3.34 -13.81
N PHE A 119 22.23 2.63 -14.53
CA PHE A 119 21.76 1.31 -14.16
C PHE A 119 22.94 0.32 -14.08
N LEU A 120 22.98 -0.46 -12.99
CA LEU A 120 23.98 -1.50 -12.76
C LEU A 120 23.38 -2.90 -12.88
N GLN A 121 22.33 -3.18 -12.11
CA GLN A 121 21.67 -4.49 -12.09
C GLN A 121 20.23 -4.40 -11.55
N VAL A 122 19.44 -5.44 -11.76
CA VAL A 122 18.10 -5.57 -11.17
C VAL A 122 18.17 -6.31 -9.84
N GLN A 123 17.30 -5.91 -8.90
CA GLN A 123 16.99 -6.69 -7.71
C GLN A 123 15.49 -6.91 -7.59
N THR A 124 15.10 -8.14 -7.25
CA THR A 124 13.70 -8.55 -7.15
C THR A 124 13.39 -9.01 -5.73
N TYR A 125 12.32 -8.48 -5.16
CA TYR A 125 11.82 -8.89 -3.84
C TYR A 125 10.36 -9.30 -3.93
N GLY A 126 9.98 -10.30 -3.14
CA GLY A 126 8.58 -10.64 -2.91
C GLY A 126 7.98 -9.72 -1.84
N ILE A 127 6.78 -9.21 -2.10
CA ILE A 127 5.98 -8.47 -1.12
C ILE A 127 5.18 -9.48 -0.32
N ILE A 128 5.43 -9.55 0.99
CA ILE A 128 4.95 -10.62 1.86
C ILE A 128 3.62 -10.21 2.51
N GLY A 129 2.62 -11.04 2.29
CA GLY A 129 1.28 -10.90 2.83
C GLY A 129 1.14 -11.31 4.29
N PRO A 130 -0.06 -11.11 4.86
CA PRO A 130 -0.35 -11.41 6.26
C PRO A 130 -0.09 -12.86 6.67
N ASN A 131 -0.26 -13.81 5.75
CA ASN A 131 -0.16 -15.25 6.01
C ASN A 131 1.21 -15.80 5.56
N GLY A 132 2.16 -14.94 5.21
CA GLY A 132 3.49 -15.32 4.72
C GLY A 132 3.53 -15.69 3.23
N GLU A 133 2.43 -15.50 2.51
CA GLU A 133 2.36 -15.66 1.06
C GLU A 133 3.02 -14.49 0.32
N ILE A 134 3.49 -14.71 -0.91
CA ILE A 134 3.93 -13.63 -1.79
C ILE A 134 2.71 -13.07 -2.51
N LEU A 135 2.40 -11.79 -2.29
CA LEU A 135 1.30 -11.08 -2.96
C LEU A 135 1.68 -10.60 -4.36
N GLY A 136 2.98 -10.44 -4.59
CA GLY A 136 3.54 -9.96 -5.83
C GLY A 136 5.00 -9.61 -5.65
N TYR A 137 5.59 -9.01 -6.66
CA TYR A 137 7.01 -8.70 -6.66
C TYR A 137 7.27 -7.21 -6.88
N GLU A 138 8.26 -6.67 -6.20
CA GLU A 138 8.92 -5.43 -6.62
C GLU A 138 10.17 -5.78 -7.42
N VAL A 139 10.38 -5.04 -8.51
CA VAL A 139 11.53 -5.16 -9.40
C VAL A 139 12.17 -3.78 -9.41
N ARG A 140 13.33 -3.64 -8.76
CA ARG A 140 14.02 -2.35 -8.58
C ARG A 140 15.37 -2.33 -9.28
N PRO A 141 15.78 -1.19 -9.86
CA PRO A 141 17.14 -1.00 -10.33
C PRO A 141 18.07 -0.73 -9.14
N LEU A 142 19.27 -1.30 -9.21
CA LEU A 142 20.43 -0.84 -8.47
C LEU A 142 21.28 0.00 -9.41
N TYR A 143 21.82 1.09 -8.90
CA TYR A 143 22.59 2.06 -9.65
C TYR A 143 24.08 2.00 -9.33
N GLU A 144 24.89 2.60 -10.20
CA GLU A 144 26.31 2.81 -9.96
C GLU A 144 26.54 3.71 -8.72
N PRO A 145 27.26 3.24 -7.68
CA PRO A 145 27.47 4.02 -6.46
C PRO A 145 28.18 5.35 -6.70
N LEU A 146 29.04 5.42 -7.72
CA LEU A 146 29.76 6.66 -8.07
C LEU A 146 28.83 7.75 -8.63
N ALA A 147 27.67 7.38 -9.17
CA ALA A 147 26.71 8.33 -9.72
C ALA A 147 25.84 8.98 -8.63
N TYR A 148 25.43 8.20 -7.63
CA TYR A 148 24.42 8.64 -6.65
C TYR A 148 24.77 8.46 -5.17
N GLY A 149 25.97 7.96 -4.86
CA GLY A 149 26.45 7.71 -3.50
C GLY A 149 25.87 6.47 -2.82
N ASP A 150 24.92 5.78 -3.46
CA ASP A 150 24.28 4.55 -3.00
C ASP A 150 23.84 3.73 -4.24
N GLN A 151 23.81 2.40 -4.12
CA GLN A 151 23.29 1.53 -5.17
C GLN A 151 21.76 1.49 -5.14
N ASP A 152 21.19 1.36 -3.94
CA ASP A 152 19.75 1.39 -3.75
C ASP A 152 19.36 2.81 -3.33
N VAL A 153 18.78 3.57 -4.24
CA VAL A 153 18.40 4.97 -3.99
C VAL A 153 16.96 5.13 -3.54
N LEU A 154 16.19 4.03 -3.49
CA LEU A 154 14.75 4.04 -3.27
C LEU A 154 14.37 3.66 -1.83
N LEU A 155 13.30 4.29 -1.35
CA LEU A 155 12.54 3.88 -0.19
C LEU A 155 11.12 3.53 -0.66
N THR A 156 10.71 2.29 -0.40
CA THR A 156 9.36 1.81 -0.67
C THR A 156 8.66 1.44 0.62
N ASP A 157 7.43 1.91 0.80
CA ASP A 157 6.56 1.53 1.91
C ASP A 157 5.30 0.86 1.35
N TYR A 158 4.93 -0.27 1.94
CA TYR A 158 3.77 -1.08 1.55
C TYR A 158 2.74 -1.10 2.68
N TRP A 159 1.50 -0.77 2.37
CA TRP A 159 0.39 -0.79 3.33
C TRP A 159 -0.78 -1.56 2.77
N LEU A 160 -1.17 -2.63 3.45
CA LEU A 160 -2.41 -3.32 3.17
C LEU A 160 -3.57 -2.57 3.81
N LYS A 161 -4.49 -2.07 2.99
CA LYS A 161 -5.74 -1.43 3.40
C LYS A 161 -6.87 -2.10 2.64
N ASP A 162 -7.74 -2.77 3.38
CA ASP A 162 -8.78 -3.64 2.81
C ASP A 162 -8.14 -4.66 1.85
N ASP A 163 -8.49 -4.59 0.57
CA ASP A 163 -8.03 -5.47 -0.50
C ASP A 163 -6.99 -4.79 -1.40
N LYS A 164 -6.33 -3.74 -0.88
CA LYS A 164 -5.36 -2.95 -1.65
C LYS A 164 -4.01 -2.89 -0.98
N VAL A 165 -2.97 -3.16 -1.77
CA VAL A 165 -1.59 -2.88 -1.40
C VAL A 165 -1.24 -1.48 -1.87
N VAL A 166 -1.27 -0.51 -0.95
CA VAL A 166 -0.90 0.88 -1.20
C VAL A 166 0.62 1.01 -1.16
N ILE A 167 1.20 1.45 -2.29
CA ILE A 167 2.66 1.49 -2.50
C ILE A 167 3.11 2.94 -2.52
N LYS A 168 4.00 3.31 -1.59
CA LYS A 168 4.61 4.64 -1.58
C LYS A 168 6.07 4.54 -1.95
N ILE A 169 6.49 5.28 -2.97
CA ILE A 169 7.85 5.30 -3.51
C ILE A 169 8.43 6.69 -3.27
N ARG A 170 9.66 6.74 -2.75
CA ARG A 170 10.40 7.98 -2.51
C ARG A 170 11.90 7.73 -2.70
N LEU A 171 12.65 8.78 -2.97
CA LEU A 171 14.11 8.70 -2.90
C LEU A 171 14.60 8.70 -1.44
N LYS A 172 15.76 8.10 -1.21
CA LYS A 172 16.47 8.26 0.07
C LYS A 172 16.79 9.75 0.28
N PRO A 173 16.60 10.31 1.50
CA PRO A 173 16.88 11.73 1.77
C PRO A 173 18.33 12.15 1.48
N SER A 174 19.29 11.22 1.54
CA SER A 174 20.67 11.46 1.12
C SER A 174 20.77 11.78 -0.38
N VAL A 175 20.08 11.00 -1.21
CA VAL A 175 20.06 11.15 -2.67
C VAL A 175 19.32 12.41 -3.08
N GLU A 176 18.16 12.70 -2.47
CA GLU A 176 17.40 13.93 -2.72
C GLU A 176 18.26 15.19 -2.50
N ARG A 177 18.98 15.24 -1.37
CA ARG A 177 19.85 16.39 -1.04
C ARG A 177 21.01 16.54 -2.01
N MET A 178 21.54 15.44 -2.54
CA MET A 178 22.61 15.47 -3.54
C MET A 178 22.12 16.09 -4.85
N LEU A 179 20.94 15.68 -5.33
CA LEU A 179 20.32 16.23 -6.54
C LEU A 179 20.01 17.73 -6.42
N GLN A 180 19.54 18.16 -5.24
CA GLN A 180 19.25 19.57 -4.97
C GLN A 180 20.52 20.45 -4.93
N ARG A 181 21.65 19.91 -4.43
CA ARG A 181 22.92 20.63 -4.37
C ARG A 181 23.61 20.77 -5.73
N GLY A 182 23.43 19.80 -6.63
CA GLY A 182 24.01 19.83 -7.99
C GLY A 182 23.39 20.87 -8.92
N GLY A 183 22.21 21.42 -8.60
CA GLY A 183 21.52 22.44 -9.41
C GLY A 183 21.85 23.90 -9.06
N GLY A 184 22.81 24.12 -8.15
CA GLY A 184 23.01 25.39 -7.45
C GLY A 184 24.39 26.01 -7.57
N ASP A 185 25.05 25.96 -8.73
CA ASP A 185 26.15 26.89 -9.01
C ASP A 185 25.60 28.23 -9.57
N LYS A 186 24.82 28.89 -8.71
CA LYS A 186 24.54 30.32 -8.81
C LYS A 186 25.09 30.98 -7.54
N ASP A 187 26.37 30.75 -7.26
CA ASP A 187 27.11 31.62 -6.35
C ASP A 187 28.41 32.07 -7.05
N ARG A 188 28.22 32.91 -8.07
CA ARG A 188 29.26 33.84 -8.51
C ARG A 188 29.41 34.93 -7.44
N GLY A 189 30.20 34.65 -6.41
CA GLY A 189 30.87 35.67 -5.59
C GLY A 189 32.33 35.72 -6.03
N ARG A 190 32.75 36.67 -6.88
CA ARG A 190 33.09 38.07 -6.57
C ARG A 190 34.34 38.19 -5.72
#